data_AF-A0A7Z6QQA1-F1
#
_entry.id   AF-A0A7Z6QQA1-F1
#
_cell.length_a   1.000
_cell.length_b   1.000
_cell.length_c   1.000
_cell.angle_alpha   90.00
_cell.angle_beta   90.00
_cell.angle_gamma   90.00
#
_symmetry.space_group_name_H-M   'P 1'
#
loop_
_entity.id
_entity.type
_entity.pdbx_description
1 polymer ?
#
loop_
_entity_poly.entity_id
_entity_poly.type
_entity_poly.pdbx_seq_one_letter_code
_entity_poly.pdbx_strand_id
1 'polypeptide(L)'
;MLCPMPVCFRDGGYAGLRWDYLFLKPLNQAAIRVGESIKSIQEIRRIDVCLADPGDTLIIDNWRMLHGRSSVPSATHRRLERIYVSKLWEQ
;
A
#
# COMPACT_ATOMS: atom_id res chain seq x y z
N MET A 1 -19.47 -1.50 17.07
CA MET A 1 -19.51 -0.13 16.53
C MET A 1 -18.88 -0.15 15.15
N LEU A 2 -19.61 0.21 14.08
CA LEU A 2 -19.05 0.35 12.74
C LEU A 2 -18.49 1.77 12.62
N CYS A 3 -17.18 1.90 12.37
CA CYS A 3 -16.53 3.19 12.10
C CYS A 3 -16.15 3.24 10.61
N PRO A 4 -17.07 3.66 9.73
CA PRO A 4 -16.74 3.76 8.31
C PRO A 4 -15.70 4.86 8.11
N MET A 5 -14.63 4.51 7.40
CA MET A 5 -13.62 5.48 6.98
C MET A 5 -13.64 5.62 5.46
N PRO A 6 -13.46 6.85 4.94
CA PRO A 6 -13.35 7.04 3.51
C PRO A 6 -12.03 6.44 3.01
N VAL A 7 -12.10 5.75 1.86
CA VAL A 7 -10.94 5.15 1.20
C VAL A 7 -9.96 6.24 0.74
N CYS A 8 -10.47 7.32 0.15
CA CYS A 8 -9.66 8.50 -0.16
C CYS A 8 -9.79 9.53 0.95
N PHE A 9 -8.70 10.16 1.35
CA PHE A 9 -8.74 11.23 2.34
C PHE A 9 -7.97 12.46 1.88
N ARG A 10 -8.31 13.59 2.49
CA ARG A 10 -7.57 14.85 2.39
C ARG A 10 -7.42 15.41 3.80
N ASP A 11 -6.21 15.77 4.17
CA ASP A 11 -5.91 16.33 5.48
C ASP A 11 -4.65 17.22 5.40
N GLY A 12 -4.69 18.41 5.98
CA GLY A 12 -3.53 19.32 6.02
C GLY A 12 -2.85 19.62 4.67
N GLY A 13 -3.59 19.61 3.55
CA GLY A 13 -3.05 19.79 2.19
C GLY A 13 -2.50 18.50 1.55
N TYR A 14 -2.48 17.39 2.30
CA TYR A 14 -2.12 16.07 1.79
C TYR A 14 -3.37 15.33 1.32
N ALA A 15 -3.21 14.52 0.27
CA ALA A 15 -4.22 13.58 -0.18
C ALA A 15 -3.60 12.19 -0.23
N GLY A 16 -4.40 11.17 0.10
CA GLY A 16 -3.92 9.80 0.10
C GLY A 16 -5.03 8.77 0.03
N LEU A 17 -4.61 7.51 -0.03
CA LEU A 17 -5.47 6.35 -0.12
C LEU A 17 -5.25 5.45 1.11
N ARG A 18 -6.34 5.12 1.81
CA ARG A 18 -6.38 4.12 2.88
C ARG A 18 -7.00 2.87 2.32
N TRP A 19 -6.16 1.87 2.05
CA TRP A 19 -6.60 0.63 1.46
C TRP A 19 -5.86 -0.55 2.05
N ASP A 20 -6.62 -1.52 2.51
CA ASP A 20 -6.14 -2.87 2.83
C ASP A 20 -7.29 -3.85 2.55
N TYR A 21 -7.11 -4.72 1.56
CA TYR A 21 -8.17 -5.64 1.14
C TYR A 21 -8.43 -6.78 2.14
N LEU A 22 -7.51 -7.02 3.09
CA LEU A 22 -7.67 -8.05 4.12
C LEU A 22 -8.52 -7.52 5.29
N PHE A 23 -8.40 -6.24 5.61
CA PHE A 23 -9.07 -5.65 6.79
C PHE A 23 -10.27 -4.76 6.45
N LEU A 24 -10.29 -4.10 5.30
CA LEU A 24 -11.43 -3.26 4.91
C LEU A 24 -12.56 -4.13 4.35
N LYS A 25 -13.78 -3.88 4.87
CA LYS A 25 -15.00 -4.49 4.36
C LYS A 25 -15.88 -3.39 3.75
N PRO A 26 -16.41 -3.60 2.53
CA PRO A 26 -17.27 -2.60 1.91
C PRO A 26 -18.58 -2.47 2.70
N LEU A 27 -18.99 -1.24 2.98
CA LEU A 27 -20.22 -0.96 3.71
C LEU A 27 -21.47 -1.01 2.81
N ASN A 28 -21.31 -0.74 1.51
CA ASN A 28 -22.41 -0.62 0.55
C ASN A 28 -21.94 -0.95 -0.88
N GLN A 29 -22.87 -0.96 -1.83
CA GLN A 29 -22.60 -1.29 -3.22
C GLN A 29 -21.58 -0.36 -3.89
N ALA A 30 -21.54 0.92 -3.52
CA ALA A 30 -20.54 1.84 -4.04
C ALA A 30 -19.13 1.47 -3.56
N ALA A 31 -18.98 1.10 -2.29
CA ALA A 31 -17.71 0.63 -1.73
C ALA A 31 -17.24 -0.69 -2.36
N ILE A 32 -18.16 -1.60 -2.71
CA ILE A 32 -17.85 -2.82 -3.46
C ILE A 32 -17.20 -2.45 -4.81
N ARG A 33 -17.84 -1.56 -5.58
CA ARG A 33 -17.33 -1.12 -6.89
C ARG A 33 -15.96 -0.43 -6.78
N VAL A 34 -15.72 0.32 -5.72
CA VAL A 34 -14.40 0.92 -5.45
C VAL A 34 -13.35 -0.16 -5.24
N GLY A 35 -13.67 -1.20 -4.45
CA GLY A 35 -12.74 -2.31 -4.24
C GLY A 35 -12.41 -3.10 -5.51
N GLU A 36 -13.40 -3.35 -6.35
CA GLU A 36 -13.21 -3.96 -7.67
C GLU A 36 -12.31 -3.09 -8.55
N SER A 37 -12.55 -1.78 -8.58
CA SER A 37 -11.73 -0.83 -9.36
C SER A 37 -10.28 -0.81 -8.89
N ILE A 38 -10.04 -0.81 -7.58
CA ILE A 38 -8.67 -0.83 -7.02
C ILE A 38 -7.97 -2.14 -7.40
N LYS A 39 -8.66 -3.29 -7.30
CA LYS A 39 -8.11 -4.58 -7.70
C LYS A 39 -7.70 -4.57 -9.18
N SER A 40 -8.55 -4.07 -10.08
CA SER A 40 -8.22 -3.97 -11.50
C SER A 40 -7.02 -3.05 -11.76
N ILE A 41 -6.90 -1.93 -11.05
CA ILE A 41 -5.75 -1.02 -11.19
C ILE A 41 -4.46 -1.68 -10.72
N GLN A 42 -4.50 -2.44 -9.62
CA GLN A 42 -3.35 -3.18 -9.10
C GLN A 42 -2.81 -4.20 -10.11
N GLU A 43 -3.69 -4.84 -10.88
CA GLU A 43 -3.31 -5.80 -11.92
C GLU A 43 -2.62 -5.11 -13.13
N ILE A 44 -2.98 -3.86 -13.44
CA ILE A 44 -2.49 -3.14 -14.63
C ILE A 44 -1.25 -2.29 -14.33
N ARG A 45 -1.18 -1.64 -13.16
CA ARG A 45 -0.15 -0.64 -12.83
C ARG A 45 0.91 -1.12 -11.85
N ARG A 46 1.09 -2.44 -11.74
CA ARG A 46 2.09 -3.03 -10.84
C ARG A 46 3.50 -2.72 -11.33
N ILE A 47 4.34 -2.25 -10.42
CA ILE A 47 5.80 -2.15 -10.62
C ILE A 47 6.44 -3.21 -9.72
N ASP A 48 7.16 -4.15 -10.32
CA ASP A 48 7.91 -5.15 -9.59
C ASP A 48 9.31 -4.62 -9.28
N VAL A 49 9.68 -4.61 -8.00
CA VAL A 49 11.00 -4.17 -7.52
C VAL A 49 11.67 -5.33 -6.79
N CYS A 50 12.83 -5.76 -7.28
CA CYS A 50 13.66 -6.77 -6.63
C CYS A 50 14.76 -6.08 -5.83
N LEU A 51 14.80 -6.33 -4.51
CA LEU A 51 15.93 -5.95 -3.65
C LEU A 51 16.82 -7.18 -3.56
N ALA A 52 17.77 -7.27 -4.49
CA ALA A 52 18.58 -8.46 -4.72
C ALA A 52 19.87 -8.42 -3.90
N ASP A 53 20.43 -7.22 -3.73
CA ASP A 53 21.76 -7.03 -3.16
C ASP A 53 21.71 -6.37 -1.77
N PRO A 54 22.65 -6.71 -0.87
CA PRO A 54 22.79 -5.98 0.39
C PRO A 54 23.00 -4.49 0.15
N GLY A 55 22.16 -3.66 0.76
CA GLY A 55 22.18 -2.20 0.59
C GLY A 55 21.06 -1.67 -0.32
N ASP A 56 20.43 -2.53 -1.12
CA ASP A 56 19.23 -2.15 -1.88
C ASP A 56 18.16 -1.60 -0.94
N THR A 57 17.74 -0.37 -1.20
CA THR A 57 16.82 0.37 -0.34
C THR A 57 15.63 0.85 -1.15
N LEU A 58 14.43 0.49 -0.69
CA LEU A 58 13.17 0.97 -1.26
C LEU A 58 12.46 1.90 -0.26
N ILE A 59 12.25 3.14 -0.69
CA ILE A 59 11.43 4.11 0.04
C ILE A 59 10.04 4.12 -0.61
N ILE A 60 8.99 3.97 0.22
CA ILE A 60 7.61 3.93 -0.23
C ILE A 60 6.85 5.10 0.40
N ASP A 61 6.22 5.93 -0.43
CA ASP A 61 5.22 6.90 0.03
C ASP A 61 3.94 6.16 0.39
N ASN A 62 3.79 5.81 1.68
CA ASN A 62 2.67 5.03 2.19
C ASN A 62 1.30 5.70 2.00
N TRP A 63 1.25 7.01 1.75
CA TRP A 63 -0.01 7.72 1.55
C TRP A 63 -0.49 7.64 0.10
N ARG A 64 0.42 7.48 -0.85
CA ARG A 64 0.14 7.55 -2.29
C ARG A 64 0.33 6.24 -3.02
N MET A 65 1.01 5.26 -2.42
CA MET A 65 1.39 4.00 -3.05
C MET A 65 0.82 2.80 -2.32
N LEU A 66 0.11 1.95 -3.06
CA LEU A 66 -0.18 0.59 -2.62
C LEU A 66 1.04 -0.29 -2.90
N HIS A 67 1.39 -1.13 -1.95
CA HIS A 67 2.50 -2.06 -2.07
C HIS A 67 2.12 -3.43 -1.55
N GLY A 68 2.80 -4.45 -2.07
CA GLY A 68 2.59 -5.84 -1.70
C GLY A 68 3.82 -6.65 -2.05
N ARG A 69 3.70 -7.97 -1.97
CA ARG A 69 4.76 -8.89 -2.39
C ARG A 69 4.17 -10.03 -3.22
N SER A 70 4.94 -10.53 -4.16
CA SER A 70 4.64 -11.79 -4.82
C SER A 70 4.68 -12.95 -3.83
N SER A 71 4.02 -14.06 -4.19
CA SER A 71 4.21 -15.33 -3.48
C SER A 71 5.66 -15.77 -3.65
N VAL A 72 6.30 -16.21 -2.56
CA VAL A 72 7.67 -16.72 -2.58
C VAL A 72 7.63 -18.18 -2.12
N PRO A 73 8.05 -19.15 -2.95
CA PRO A 73 7.95 -20.58 -2.63
C PRO A 73 8.75 -20.98 -1.38
N SER A 74 9.91 -20.35 -1.18
CA SER A 74 10.76 -20.52 -0.01
C SER A 74 11.45 -19.19 0.28
N ALA A 75 11.15 -18.60 1.43
CA ALA A 75 11.67 -17.28 1.84
C ALA A 75 12.76 -17.39 2.92
N THR A 76 13.35 -18.57 3.12
CA THR A 76 14.22 -18.88 4.28
C THR A 76 15.45 -17.99 4.41
N HIS A 77 15.90 -17.34 3.33
CA HIS A 77 17.12 -16.51 3.35
C HIS A 77 16.86 -15.03 3.09
N ARG A 78 15.64 -14.62 2.70
CA ARG A 78 15.34 -13.22 2.39
C ARG A 78 15.08 -12.45 3.67
N ARG A 79 16.00 -11.57 4.06
CA ARG A 79 15.88 -10.67 5.20
C ARG A 79 15.81 -9.22 4.72
N LEU A 80 14.77 -8.51 5.15
CA LEU A 80 14.63 -7.08 4.95
C LEU A 80 14.46 -6.40 6.30
N GLU A 81 15.02 -5.21 6.42
CA GLU A 81 14.81 -4.33 7.57
C GLU A 81 13.87 -3.21 7.14
N ARG A 82 12.90 -2.88 8.00
CA ARG A 82 11.87 -1.88 7.71
C ARG A 82 11.82 -0.86 8.83
N ILE A 83 11.93 0.41 8.45
CA ILE A 83 11.74 1.55 9.32
C ILE A 83 10.55 2.37 8.84
N TYR A 84 9.78 2.92 9.78
CA TYR A 84 8.71 3.87 9.47
C TYR A 84 9.22 5.27 9.72
N VAL A 85 9.02 6.14 8.74
CA VAL A 85 9.45 7.53 8.79
C VAL A 85 8.22 8.41 8.62
N SER A 86 8.05 9.40 9.50
CA SER A 86 6.93 10.34 9.42
C SER A 86 7.15 11.41 8.34
N LYS A 87 8.41 11.85 8.17
CA LYS A 87 8.83 12.85 7.20
C LYS A 87 10.29 12.62 6.83
N LEU A 88 10.63 12.78 5.55
CA LEU A 88 12.04 12.86 5.13
C LEU A 88 12.56 14.27 5.45
N TRP A 89 13.86 14.40 5.75
CA TRP A 89 14.45 15.72 5.94
C TRP A 89 14.20 16.61 4.71
N GLU A 90 13.67 17.81 4.96
CA GLU A 90 13.64 18.90 3.98
C GLU A 90 14.98 19.64 4.09
N GLN A 91 15.69 19.78 2.96
CA GLN A 91 16.87 20.64 2.84
C GLN A 91 16.44 22.11 2.67
#